data_AF-A0A6A5FMV4-F1
#
_entry.id   AF-A0A6A5FMV4-F1
#
_cell.length_a   1.000
_cell.length_b   1.000
_cell.length_c   1.000
_cell.angle_alpha   90.00
_cell.angle_beta   90.00
_cell.angle_gamma   90.00
#
_symmetry.space_group_name_H-M   'P 1'
#
loop_
_entity.id
_entity.type
_entity.pdbx_description
1 polymer ?
#
loop_
_entity_poly.entity_id
_entity_poly.type
_entity_poly.pdbx_seq_one_letter_code
_entity_poly.pdbx_strand_id
1 'polypeptide(L)'
;MSNLVKLRPGHINIVLVLTDASKNILLSKFAKEVYSFTGSLTLHFSFLNIDKHGEWMNTLLEYAQDAMQIGADEGDAGNHEMDYTGYVLALNGHKKYLCLFKPVYTGEDLDSKSSEDEGGTSGGRSRSSSRDDHPPRRSNRCRSLSTLQIHHKLDRLGLWMERLMEGTLPRYYIPTWPGLDKITPSK
;
A
#
# COMPACT_ATOMS: atom_id res chain seq x y z
N MET A 1 11.67 9.39 -15.94
CA MET A 1 11.62 8.71 -14.63
C MET A 1 12.66 9.28 -13.65
N SER A 2 12.82 10.60 -13.53
CA SER A 2 14.03 11.18 -12.92
C SER A 2 13.81 12.13 -11.73
N ASN A 3 12.59 12.35 -11.23
CA ASN A 3 12.36 13.32 -10.14
C ASN A 3 12.01 12.69 -8.78
N LEU A 4 11.77 11.38 -8.70
CA LEU A 4 11.38 10.75 -7.42
C LEU A 4 12.46 10.90 -6.35
N VAL A 5 13.73 10.89 -6.75
CA VAL A 5 14.91 10.86 -5.87
C VAL A 5 15.90 11.99 -6.15
N LYS A 6 15.76 12.73 -7.26
CA LYS A 6 16.63 13.88 -7.57
C LYS A 6 16.13 15.15 -6.87
N LEU A 7 16.13 15.12 -5.55
CA LEU A 7 15.79 16.27 -4.71
C LEU A 7 17.05 16.93 -4.12
N ARG A 8 16.90 18.15 -3.62
CA ARG A 8 17.96 18.85 -2.90
C ARG A 8 18.34 18.09 -1.62
N PRO A 9 19.60 18.18 -1.15
CA PRO A 9 20.01 17.60 0.12
C PRO A 9 19.08 18.01 1.26
N GLY A 10 18.72 17.06 2.13
CA GLY A 10 17.80 17.29 3.25
C GLY A 10 16.31 17.18 2.89
N HIS A 11 15.97 17.07 1.61
CA HIS A 11 14.59 16.84 1.18
C HIS A 11 14.25 15.34 1.09
N ILE A 12 12.98 15.03 1.33
CA ILE A 12 12.45 13.66 1.30
C ILE A 12 11.18 13.66 0.44
N ASN A 13 11.04 12.68 -0.43
CA ASN A 13 9.81 12.48 -1.20
C ASN A 13 8.96 11.38 -0.57
N ILE A 14 7.73 11.69 -0.22
CA ILE A 14 6.71 10.77 0.28
C ILE A 14 5.90 10.28 -0.91
N VAL A 15 6.10 9.02 -1.29
CA VAL A 15 5.57 8.42 -2.51
C VAL A 15 4.51 7.38 -2.17
N LEU A 16 3.26 7.65 -2.53
CA LEU A 16 2.17 6.68 -2.42
C LEU A 16 2.20 5.70 -3.60
N VAL A 17 2.16 4.41 -3.32
CA VAL A 17 2.06 3.35 -4.33
C VAL A 17 0.60 3.00 -4.59
N LEU A 18 0.19 2.97 -5.85
CA LEU A 18 -1.19 2.74 -6.27
C LEU A 18 -1.28 2.06 -7.64
N THR A 19 -2.47 1.56 -7.97
CA THR A 19 -2.89 1.16 -9.32
C THR A 19 -3.83 2.20 -9.94
N ASP A 20 -4.06 2.12 -11.25
CA ASP A 20 -5.09 2.88 -11.97
C ASP A 20 -6.47 2.64 -11.35
N ALA A 21 -6.76 1.41 -10.87
CA ALA A 21 -8.02 1.06 -10.22
C ALA A 21 -8.20 1.73 -8.84
N SER A 22 -7.13 1.82 -8.02
CA SER A 22 -7.19 2.38 -6.66
C SER A 22 -6.95 3.89 -6.59
N LYS A 23 -6.50 4.51 -7.69
CA LYS A 23 -5.95 5.88 -7.73
C LYS A 23 -6.82 6.93 -7.03
N ASN A 24 -8.10 7.02 -7.40
CA ASN A 24 -8.98 8.08 -6.89
C ASN A 24 -9.24 7.95 -5.39
N ILE A 25 -9.37 6.71 -4.89
CA ILE A 25 -9.66 6.43 -3.48
C ILE A 25 -8.41 6.72 -2.64
N LEU A 26 -7.26 6.15 -3.04
CA LEU A 26 -6.03 6.26 -2.29
C LEU A 26 -5.47 7.68 -2.28
N LEU A 27 -5.53 8.43 -3.38
CA LEU A 27 -5.06 9.81 -3.40
C LEU A 27 -5.87 10.71 -2.45
N SER A 28 -7.18 10.54 -2.40
CA SER A 28 -8.05 11.32 -1.49
C SER A 28 -7.73 11.02 -0.03
N LYS A 29 -7.58 9.74 0.33
CA LYS A 29 -7.20 9.33 1.69
C LYS A 29 -5.78 9.77 2.03
N PHE A 30 -4.82 9.58 1.13
CA PHE A 30 -3.43 10.00 1.31
C PHE A 30 -3.32 11.50 1.60
N ALA A 31 -4.01 12.33 0.81
CA ALA A 31 -4.02 13.78 1.01
C ALA A 31 -4.52 14.17 2.41
N LYS A 32 -5.54 13.48 2.94
CA LYS A 32 -6.05 13.71 4.29
C LYS A 32 -5.03 13.34 5.37
N GLU A 33 -4.41 12.17 5.24
CA GLU A 33 -3.42 11.67 6.22
C GLU A 33 -2.17 12.55 6.27
N VAL A 34 -1.72 13.07 5.12
CA VAL A 34 -0.49 13.87 5.06
C VAL A 34 -0.72 15.38 5.21
N TYR A 35 -1.97 15.84 5.28
CA TYR A 35 -2.33 17.27 5.23
C TYR A 35 -1.54 18.12 6.23
N SER A 36 -1.46 17.69 7.49
CA SER A 36 -0.73 18.39 8.56
C SER A 36 0.77 18.53 8.30
N PHE A 37 1.34 17.74 7.39
CA PHE A 37 2.76 17.74 7.05
C PHE A 37 3.07 18.54 5.77
N THR A 38 2.04 18.99 5.04
CA THR A 38 2.21 19.72 3.76
C THR A 38 2.87 21.10 3.91
N GLY A 39 2.87 21.67 5.12
CA GLY A 39 3.58 22.91 5.43
C GLY A 39 5.10 22.76 5.48
N SER A 40 5.64 21.54 5.43
CA SER A 40 7.08 21.31 5.42
C SER A 40 7.72 21.71 4.09
N LEU A 41 8.77 22.53 4.14
CA LEU A 41 9.56 22.92 2.97
C LEU A 41 10.49 21.80 2.47
N THR A 42 10.71 20.76 3.28
CA THR A 42 11.63 19.66 2.98
C THR A 42 10.93 18.38 2.52
N LEU A 43 9.62 18.28 2.74
CA LEU A 43 8.83 17.15 2.26
C LEU A 43 8.22 17.45 0.88
N HIS A 44 8.28 16.45 0.02
CA HIS A 44 7.56 16.42 -1.26
C HIS A 44 6.58 15.27 -1.22
N PHE A 45 5.48 15.38 -1.96
CA PHE A 45 4.44 14.36 -2.00
C PHE A 45 4.20 13.98 -3.46
N SER A 46 4.24 12.68 -3.74
CA SER A 46 4.02 12.14 -5.08
C SER A 46 3.39 10.75 -5.01
N PHE A 47 3.12 10.17 -6.17
CA PHE A 47 2.62 8.80 -6.26
C PHE A 47 3.37 8.02 -7.34
N LEU A 48 3.42 6.70 -7.16
CA LEU A 48 3.94 5.74 -8.13
C LEU A 48 2.80 4.82 -8.55
N ASN A 49 2.55 4.75 -9.85
CA ASN A 49 1.58 3.83 -10.41
C ASN A 49 2.27 2.52 -10.81
N ILE A 50 1.96 1.42 -10.14
CA ILE A 50 2.62 0.12 -10.36
C ILE A 50 2.21 -0.56 -11.66
N ASP A 51 1.03 -0.24 -12.21
CA ASP A 51 0.62 -0.74 -13.53
C ASP A 51 1.56 -0.25 -14.64
N LYS A 52 2.28 0.86 -14.38
CA LYS A 52 3.20 1.50 -15.33
C LYS A 52 4.66 1.36 -14.92
N HIS A 53 4.92 1.20 -13.63
CA HIS A 53 6.25 1.33 -13.04
C HIS A 53 6.60 0.18 -12.08
N GLY A 54 5.93 -0.96 -12.20
CA GLY A 54 6.16 -2.15 -11.37
C GLY A 54 7.61 -2.63 -11.40
N GLU A 55 8.25 -2.71 -12.57
CA GLU A 55 9.67 -3.12 -12.71
C GLU A 55 10.61 -2.23 -11.86
N TRP A 56 10.37 -0.92 -11.86
CA TRP A 56 11.15 0.02 -11.05
C TRP A 56 10.95 -0.22 -9.55
N MET A 57 9.70 -0.50 -9.13
CA MET A 57 9.38 -0.83 -7.74
C MET A 57 10.04 -2.12 -7.29
N ASN A 58 9.97 -3.18 -8.11
CA ASN A 58 10.56 -4.48 -7.81
C ASN A 58 12.09 -4.35 -7.66
N THR A 59 12.76 -3.72 -8.62
CA THR A 59 14.21 -3.47 -8.55
C THR A 59 14.59 -2.67 -7.30
N LEU A 60 13.79 -1.67 -6.92
CA LEU A 60 14.05 -0.88 -5.72
C LEU A 60 13.95 -1.72 -4.45
N LEU A 61 12.94 -2.58 -4.37
CA LEU A 61 12.71 -3.42 -3.21
C LEU A 61 13.70 -4.57 -3.11
N GLU A 62 14.16 -5.13 -4.23
CA GLU A 62 15.26 -6.11 -4.26
C GLU A 62 16.52 -5.50 -3.61
N TYR A 63 16.92 -4.30 -4.04
CA TYR A 63 18.05 -3.59 -3.42
C TYR A 63 17.86 -3.29 -1.94
N ALA A 64 16.62 -3.02 -1.52
CA ALA A 64 16.30 -2.79 -0.12
C ALA A 64 16.26 -4.10 0.69
N GLN A 65 15.87 -5.22 0.09
CA GLN A 65 15.85 -6.55 0.72
C GLN A 65 17.26 -7.06 0.97
N ASP A 66 18.19 -6.88 0.03
CA ASP A 66 19.61 -7.16 0.26
C ASP A 66 20.14 -6.37 1.47
N ALA A 67 19.63 -5.14 1.69
CA ALA A 67 19.95 -4.35 2.88
C ALA A 67 19.17 -4.78 4.15
N MET A 68 18.02 -5.46 4.03
CA MET A 68 17.23 -6.01 5.14
C MET A 68 17.80 -7.35 5.64
N GLN A 69 18.33 -8.20 4.76
CA GLN A 69 18.90 -9.52 5.09
C GLN A 69 20.20 -9.43 5.91
N ILE A 70 20.88 -8.28 5.92
CA ILE A 70 22.05 -8.04 6.77
C ILE A 70 21.67 -8.02 8.28
N GLY A 71 20.37 -8.05 8.63
CA GLY A 71 19.90 -8.03 10.01
C GLY A 71 18.77 -8.99 10.41
N ALA A 72 18.26 -9.86 9.52
CA ALA A 72 17.19 -10.80 9.88
C ALA A 72 17.30 -12.13 9.12
N ASP A 73 17.24 -13.21 9.89
CA ASP A 73 17.30 -14.63 9.50
C ASP A 73 16.27 -14.98 8.41
N GLU A 74 16.68 -15.87 7.51
CA GLU A 74 15.97 -16.27 6.29
C GLU A 74 14.64 -16.97 6.64
N GLY A 75 13.52 -16.30 6.37
CA GLY A 75 12.20 -16.85 6.59
C GLY A 75 11.23 -16.43 5.51
N ASP A 76 11.14 -17.26 4.46
CA ASP A 76 10.00 -17.36 3.55
C ASP A 76 9.77 -16.18 2.57
N ALA A 77 10.72 -16.00 1.63
CA ALA A 77 10.48 -15.24 0.40
C ALA A 77 9.81 -16.12 -0.66
N GLY A 78 8.68 -16.75 -0.31
CA GLY A 78 7.85 -17.48 -1.25
C GLY A 78 7.13 -16.52 -2.19
N ASN A 79 7.69 -16.29 -3.37
CA ASN A 79 7.11 -16.04 -4.70
C ASN A 79 5.62 -15.58 -4.81
N HIS A 80 5.17 -14.69 -3.92
CA HIS A 80 3.86 -14.07 -3.96
C HIS A 80 3.99 -12.78 -4.75
N GLU A 81 3.16 -12.59 -5.77
CA GLU A 81 2.98 -11.31 -6.45
C GLU A 81 2.55 -10.29 -5.38
N MET A 82 3.52 -9.56 -4.81
CA MET A 82 3.25 -8.68 -3.67
C MET A 82 2.40 -7.50 -4.15
N ASP A 83 1.17 -7.41 -3.65
CA ASP A 83 0.32 -6.24 -3.87
C ASP A 83 0.88 -5.04 -3.10
N TYR A 84 1.67 -4.20 -3.77
CA TYR A 84 2.22 -2.96 -3.22
C TYR A 84 1.20 -1.82 -3.15
N THR A 85 -0.05 -2.02 -3.58
CA THR A 85 -1.08 -0.99 -3.54
C THR A 85 -1.29 -0.52 -2.10
N GLY A 86 -1.19 0.78 -1.87
CA GLY A 86 -1.33 1.42 -0.56
C GLY A 86 -0.02 1.54 0.24
N TYR A 87 1.09 1.01 -0.26
CA TYR A 87 2.40 1.24 0.38
C TYR A 87 2.78 2.72 0.25
N VAL A 88 3.56 3.22 1.20
CA VAL A 88 4.14 4.58 1.13
C VAL A 88 5.64 4.49 1.36
N LEU A 89 6.41 5.13 0.47
CA LEU A 89 7.87 5.21 0.60
C LEU A 89 8.28 6.63 0.95
N ALA A 90 9.16 6.79 1.93
CA ALA A 90 9.89 8.05 2.14
C ALA A 90 11.28 7.90 1.52
N LEU A 91 11.52 8.55 0.38
CA LEU A 91 12.76 8.44 -0.37
C LEU A 91 13.69 9.62 -0.07
N ASN A 92 14.90 9.34 0.41
CA ASN A 92 15.96 10.33 0.55
C ASN A 92 17.06 10.05 -0.47
N GLY A 93 16.96 10.70 -1.63
CA GLY A 93 17.88 10.48 -2.74
C GLY A 93 19.35 10.77 -2.43
N HIS A 94 19.61 11.82 -1.64
CA HIS A 94 20.96 12.25 -1.28
C HIS A 94 21.62 11.30 -0.29
N LYS A 95 20.90 10.89 0.77
CA LYS A 95 21.39 9.93 1.76
C LYS A 95 21.25 8.47 1.33
N LYS A 96 20.69 8.22 0.14
CA LYS A 96 20.48 6.90 -0.47
C LYS A 96 19.78 5.91 0.46
N TYR A 97 18.68 6.31 1.08
CA TYR A 97 17.84 5.39 1.84
C TYR A 97 16.35 5.61 1.56
N LEU A 98 15.56 4.60 1.89
CA LEU A 98 14.11 4.70 1.98
C LEU A 98 13.61 4.27 3.37
N CYS A 99 12.50 4.86 3.82
CA CYS A 99 11.67 4.29 4.87
C CYS A 99 10.40 3.72 4.23
N LEU A 100 9.92 2.57 4.71
CA LEU A 100 8.77 1.88 4.15
C LEU A 100 7.60 1.87 5.13
N PHE A 101 6.44 2.36 4.68
CA PHE A 101 5.15 2.11 5.30
C PHE A 101 4.49 0.92 4.59
N LYS A 102 4.09 -0.07 5.37
CA LYS A 102 3.27 -1.20 4.91
C LYS A 102 1.86 -1.03 5.47
N PRO A 103 0.80 -1.09 4.63
CA PRO A 103 -0.58 -1.15 5.09
C PRO A 103 -0.76 -2.25 6.12
N VAL A 104 -1.36 -1.92 7.27
CA VAL A 104 -1.81 -2.92 8.24
C VAL A 104 -3.29 -3.12 8.00
N TYR A 105 -3.67 -4.24 7.39
CA TYR A 105 -5.08 -4.57 7.21
C TYR A 105 -5.67 -4.94 8.57
N THR A 106 -6.48 -4.06 9.15
CA THR A 106 -7.20 -4.32 10.41
C THR A 106 -8.58 -4.93 10.16
N GLY A 107 -8.84 -5.47 8.96
CA GLY A 107 -10.12 -6.09 8.67
C GLY A 107 -10.19 -7.47 9.29
N GLU A 108 -11.05 -7.59 10.30
CA GLU A 108 -11.60 -8.85 10.77
C GLU A 108 -12.16 -9.61 9.54
N ASP A 109 -11.79 -10.88 9.36
CA ASP A 109 -12.37 -11.75 8.34
C ASP A 109 -13.87 -11.94 8.62
N LEU A 110 -14.69 -11.02 8.12
CA LEU A 110 -16.16 -11.11 8.18
C LEU A 110 -16.74 -12.10 7.17
N ASP A 111 -15.91 -12.97 6.58
CA ASP A 111 -16.31 -13.96 5.57
C ASP A 111 -15.74 -15.37 5.87
N SER A 112 -15.82 -15.80 7.13
CA SER A 112 -15.63 -17.21 7.51
C SER A 112 -16.63 -17.64 8.59
N LYS A 113 -17.92 -17.65 8.24
CA LYS A 113 -18.93 -18.55 8.81
C LYS A 113 -20.23 -18.47 8.01
N SER A 114 -20.19 -18.96 6.77
CA SER A 114 -21.35 -19.62 6.20
C SER A 114 -21.13 -21.13 6.27
N SER A 115 -22.16 -21.83 6.76
CA SER A 115 -22.44 -23.26 6.66
C SER A 115 -21.53 -24.25 7.41
N GLU A 116 -21.94 -24.62 8.63
CA GLU A 116 -22.00 -26.00 9.16
C GLU A 116 -23.16 -26.01 10.18
N ASP A 117 -24.39 -26.33 9.74
CA ASP A 117 -25.10 -27.58 10.01
C ASP A 117 -25.10 -28.01 11.49
N GLU A 118 -26.18 -27.72 12.20
CA GLU A 118 -26.60 -28.51 13.36
C GLU A 118 -28.08 -28.84 13.15
N GLY A 119 -28.31 -30.07 12.67
CA GLY A 119 -29.61 -30.67 12.45
C GLY A 119 -30.39 -30.84 13.75
N GLY A 120 -31.22 -29.85 14.08
CA GLY A 120 -32.25 -29.96 15.11
C GLY A 120 -33.57 -30.47 14.52
N THR A 121 -33.79 -31.79 14.60
CA THR A 121 -35.10 -32.39 14.29
C THR A 121 -36.14 -31.98 15.34
N SER A 122 -37.17 -31.21 14.96
CA SER A 122 -38.58 -31.47 15.31
C SER A 122 -39.52 -30.30 14.97
N GLY A 123 -40.46 -30.55 14.06
CA GLY A 123 -41.86 -30.14 14.22
C GLY A 123 -42.29 -28.73 13.77
N GLY A 124 -43.06 -28.67 12.68
CA GLY A 124 -44.26 -27.82 12.66
C GLY A 124 -44.48 -26.86 11.47
N ARG A 125 -45.29 -27.33 10.51
CA ARG A 125 -46.36 -26.60 9.79
C ARG A 125 -45.99 -25.55 8.72
N SER A 126 -46.34 -25.92 7.50
CA SER A 126 -46.45 -25.20 6.21
C SER A 126 -47.01 -23.79 6.27
N ARG A 127 -46.50 -22.87 5.40
CA ARG A 127 -47.26 -21.91 4.54
C ARG A 127 -46.43 -21.47 3.32
N SER A 128 -47.09 -21.44 2.16
CA SER A 128 -46.66 -21.01 0.82
C SER A 128 -46.34 -19.51 0.68
N SER A 129 -45.47 -19.12 -0.27
CA SER A 129 -45.86 -18.35 -1.48
C SER A 129 -44.62 -18.07 -2.37
N SER A 130 -44.77 -18.33 -3.67
CA SER A 130 -44.68 -17.35 -4.75
C SER A 130 -43.28 -17.15 -5.32
N ARG A 131 -43.19 -17.46 -6.61
CA ARG A 131 -42.05 -17.27 -7.48
C ARG A 131 -41.88 -15.77 -7.70
N ASP A 132 -40.68 -15.26 -7.43
CA ASP A 132 -40.14 -14.06 -8.10
C ASP A 132 -38.62 -14.25 -8.20
N ASP A 133 -38.20 -14.63 -9.40
CA ASP A 133 -36.81 -14.74 -9.82
C ASP A 133 -36.25 -13.31 -10.03
N HIS A 134 -35.77 -12.70 -8.95
CA HIS A 134 -35.00 -11.47 -9.01
C HIS A 134 -33.53 -11.79 -8.72
N PRO A 135 -32.60 -11.54 -9.65
CA PRO A 135 -31.18 -11.73 -9.38
C PRO A 135 -30.78 -10.81 -8.22
N PRO A 136 -30.04 -11.31 -7.22
CA PRO A 136 -29.69 -10.53 -6.05
C PRO A 136 -28.85 -9.33 -6.50
N ARG A 137 -29.28 -8.12 -6.10
CA ARG A 137 -28.52 -6.86 -6.26
C ARG A 137 -27.23 -6.90 -5.41
N ARG A 138 -26.31 -7.80 -5.71
CA ARG A 138 -25.01 -7.96 -5.02
C ARG A 138 -24.00 -6.86 -5.38
N SER A 139 -24.32 -6.00 -6.34
CA SER A 139 -23.33 -5.14 -7.00
C SER A 139 -22.94 -3.88 -6.21
N ASN A 140 -23.85 -3.27 -5.43
CA ASN A 140 -23.52 -2.02 -4.72
C ASN A 140 -22.85 -2.24 -3.34
N ARG A 141 -23.27 -3.27 -2.60
CA ARG A 141 -22.71 -3.56 -1.27
C ARG A 141 -21.25 -4.03 -1.37
N CYS A 142 -20.95 -4.93 -2.31
CA CYS A 142 -19.58 -5.43 -2.51
C CYS A 142 -18.61 -4.32 -2.96
N ARG A 143 -19.06 -3.41 -3.84
CA ARG A 143 -18.25 -2.25 -4.27
C ARG A 143 -17.98 -1.25 -3.14
N SER A 144 -18.94 -1.06 -2.24
CA SER A 144 -18.76 -0.20 -1.07
C SER A 144 -17.77 -0.79 -0.06
N LEU A 145 -17.81 -2.11 0.14
CA LEU A 145 -16.89 -2.82 1.04
C LEU A 145 -15.46 -2.80 0.50
N SER A 146 -15.27 -3.03 -0.80
CA SER A 146 -13.93 -2.97 -1.41
C SER A 146 -13.32 -1.56 -1.37
N THR A 147 -14.15 -0.52 -1.56
CA THR A 147 -13.70 0.89 -1.43
C THR A 147 -13.25 1.20 0.00
N LEU A 148 -13.99 0.72 1.01
CA LEU A 148 -13.64 0.87 2.44
C LEU A 148 -12.34 0.13 2.78
N GLN A 149 -12.18 -1.10 2.30
CA GLN A 149 -10.95 -1.88 2.48
C GLN A 149 -9.72 -1.16 1.89
N ILE A 150 -9.86 -0.56 0.71
CA ILE A 150 -8.80 0.25 0.08
C ILE A 150 -8.50 1.50 0.92
N HIS A 151 -9.52 2.13 1.50
CA HIS A 151 -9.32 3.31 2.37
C HIS A 151 -8.55 2.96 3.65
N HIS A 152 -8.83 1.80 4.25
CA HIS A 152 -8.14 1.35 5.46
C HIS A 152 -6.66 1.02 5.24
N LYS A 153 -6.20 0.82 3.99
CA LYS A 153 -4.78 0.58 3.70
C LYS A 153 -3.86 1.71 4.17
N LEU A 154 -4.36 2.93 4.28
CA LEU A 154 -3.59 4.10 4.71
C LEU A 154 -3.90 4.52 6.14
N ASP A 155 -4.66 3.71 6.88
CA ASP A 155 -4.86 3.96 8.30
C ASP A 155 -3.50 3.85 9.01
N ARG A 156 -3.26 4.76 9.96
CA ARG A 156 -1.99 4.95 10.66
C ARG A 156 -0.87 5.60 9.85
N LEU A 157 -1.12 6.02 8.60
CA LEU A 157 -0.12 6.77 7.85
C LEU A 157 0.27 8.07 8.57
N GLY A 158 -0.69 8.80 9.16
CA GLY A 158 -0.38 9.98 9.98
C GLY A 158 0.61 9.70 11.12
N LEU A 159 0.41 8.63 11.88
CA LEU A 159 1.34 8.21 12.94
C LEU A 159 2.71 7.81 12.39
N TRP A 160 2.74 7.11 11.25
CA TRP A 160 3.99 6.77 10.59
C TRP A 160 4.75 8.02 10.14
N MET A 161 4.04 9.05 9.66
CA MET A 161 4.62 10.35 9.30
C MET A 161 5.22 11.08 10.52
N GLU A 162 4.57 11.04 11.68
CA GLU A 162 5.13 11.60 12.92
C GLU A 162 6.47 10.93 13.25
N ARG A 163 6.51 9.60 13.21
CA ARG A 163 7.75 8.83 13.44
C ARG A 163 8.83 9.10 12.40
N LEU A 164 8.44 9.35 11.15
CA LEU A 164 9.37 9.76 10.10
C LEU A 164 10.04 11.09 10.46
N MET A 165 9.25 12.06 10.93
CA MET A 165 9.73 13.40 11.32
C MET A 165 10.62 13.35 12.56
N GLU A 166 10.31 12.49 13.53
CA GLU A 166 11.16 12.22 14.69
C GLU A 166 12.45 11.45 14.31
N GLY A 167 12.48 10.84 13.13
CA GLY A 167 13.62 10.08 12.64
C GLY A 167 13.78 8.68 13.26
N THR A 168 12.71 8.14 13.85
CA THR A 168 12.71 6.84 14.56
C THR A 168 12.37 5.64 13.67
N LEU A 169 12.07 5.87 12.39
CA LEU A 169 11.76 4.80 11.45
C LEU A 169 13.02 4.07 10.96
N PRO A 170 12.91 2.75 10.68
CA PRO A 170 13.96 2.00 9.99
C PRO A 170 14.29 2.61 8.63
N ARG A 171 15.59 2.69 8.33
CA ARG A 171 16.11 3.20 7.05
C ARG A 171 16.78 2.07 6.30
N TYR A 172 16.30 1.79 5.10
CA TYR A 172 16.88 0.81 4.20
C TYR A 172 17.76 1.55 3.20
N TYR A 173 19.07 1.43 3.39
CA TYR A 173 20.03 2.03 2.48
C TYR A 173 20.11 1.24 1.20
N ILE A 174 20.19 1.93 0.08
CA ILE A 174 20.30 1.30 -1.23
C ILE A 174 21.61 1.71 -1.90
N PRO A 175 22.25 0.80 -2.64
CA PRO A 175 23.52 1.09 -3.31
C PRO A 175 23.34 2.14 -4.43
N THR A 176 22.28 1.97 -5.22
CA THR A 176 21.96 2.74 -6.42
C THR A 176 20.45 2.83 -6.62
N TRP A 177 19.94 3.98 -7.06
CA TRP A 177 18.50 4.07 -7.39
C TRP A 177 18.23 3.48 -8.78
N PRO A 178 17.18 2.66 -8.93
CA PRO A 178 16.88 2.05 -10.22
C PRO A 178 16.63 3.09 -11.31
N GLY A 179 17.18 2.85 -12.50
CA GLY A 179 16.98 3.72 -13.66
C GLY A 179 17.73 5.07 -13.62
N LEU A 180 18.65 5.29 -12.67
CA LEU A 180 19.54 6.47 -12.70
C LEU A 180 20.61 6.35 -13.79
N ASP A 181 21.10 5.15 -14.07
CA ASP A 181 22.28 4.91 -14.92
C ASP A 181 22.00 5.18 -16.41
N LYS A 182 20.73 5.25 -16.81
CA LYS A 182 20.32 5.65 -18.17
C LYS A 182 20.43 7.17 -18.43
N ILE A 183 21.00 7.95 -17.49
CA ILE A 183 21.09 9.43 -17.56
C ILE A 183 22.53 9.93 -17.30
N THR A 184 23.55 9.08 -17.41
CA THR A 184 24.91 9.61 -17.61
C THR A 184 25.15 9.74 -19.12
N PRO A 185 25.34 10.95 -19.66
CA PRO A 185 25.94 11.05 -20.99
C PRO A 185 27.36 10.53 -20.83
N SER A 186 27.72 9.48 -21.58
CA SER A 186 29.11 9.10 -21.74
C SER A 186 29.91 10.35 -22.10
N LYS A 187 30.87 10.72 -21.25
CA LYS A 187 31.92 11.63 -21.64
C LYS A 187 33.19 11.33 -20.85
#